data_AF-A0A2J0PJH9-F1
#
_entry.id   AF-A0A2J0PJH9-F1
#
_cell.length_a   1.000
_cell.length_b   1.000
_cell.length_c   1.000
_cell.angle_alpha   90.00
_cell.angle_beta   90.00
_cell.angle_gamma   90.00
#
_symmetry.space_group_name_H-M   'P 1'
#
loop_
_entity.id
_entity.type
_entity.pdbx_description
1 polymer ?
#
loop_
_entity_poly.entity_id
_entity_poly.type
_entity_poly.pdbx_seq_one_letter_code
_entity_poly.pdbx_strand_id
1 'polypeptide(L)'
;MANDDITWVRPEHRAASAAWRKYRDFCKGVEAVKAAGNKYLPYLDPTDKSTRNRKRNEDYLNRAVFYAIAGNTKIGMLGMAYRKDPTFNGPEKLKYLLDNADGAGTSIYQQSQLVTENLLEVAREGIYVDYAEASDEAIILRYPAENIINWRTKRINGRDQLVLVVLRECVEEPDGYAYKDEIQYRELALEEGRFICRVWRRAGGTASGTYTVDSEYYPKPKGQDYWDEIPFTFVGAQNNDPTIDDSPLAALVEINHGHYRNSADYEDSVWFCGQVQPYMTGLDTNWRDHLEKKGVKIGSRSPLLLPKEGSFGYAQAQPNMLAKEAMDSKRDYMVQLGARLIEQNATAKTATQASGEQTSSTSVLGICVSNVSEAYTLALGWCAKYLGINGEKTSYTINQEFIAKVAESGMVTAIVHAWQSGALRDSDMIRALQKLDLIDPADSPDEVIDALRNQAPTLTGG
;
A
#
# COMPACT_ATOMS: atom_id res chain seq x y z
N MET A 1 29.95 -25.26 -9.38
CA MET A 1 30.20 -24.86 -7.98
C MET A 1 28.88 -24.42 -7.42
N ALA A 2 28.49 -24.90 -6.23
CA ALA A 2 27.33 -24.34 -5.53
C ALA A 2 27.65 -22.88 -5.16
N ASN A 3 26.67 -22.00 -5.27
CA ASN A 3 26.81 -20.64 -4.76
C ASN A 3 26.30 -20.63 -3.32
N ASP A 4 27.23 -20.61 -2.37
CA ASP A 4 26.93 -20.60 -0.93
C ASP A 4 26.82 -19.17 -0.38
N ASP A 5 26.68 -18.17 -1.26
CA ASP A 5 26.44 -16.79 -0.90
C ASP A 5 24.98 -16.55 -0.53
N ILE A 6 24.70 -16.48 0.78
CA ILE A 6 23.37 -16.18 1.33
C ILE A 6 22.83 -14.80 0.89
N THR A 7 23.70 -13.89 0.45
CA THR A 7 23.31 -12.56 -0.04
C THR A 7 22.86 -12.56 -1.50
N TRP A 8 22.85 -13.72 -2.15
CA TRP A 8 22.43 -13.83 -3.54
C TRP A 8 20.94 -13.44 -3.70
N VAL A 9 20.72 -12.32 -4.39
CA VAL A 9 19.38 -11.81 -4.72
C VAL A 9 18.94 -12.34 -6.10
N ARG A 10 17.73 -12.90 -6.16
CA ARG A 10 17.11 -13.40 -7.39
C ARG A 10 17.02 -12.32 -8.50
N PRO A 11 17.25 -12.67 -9.78
CA PRO A 11 17.11 -11.73 -10.89
C PRO A 11 15.74 -11.06 -10.97
N GLU A 12 14.66 -11.80 -10.67
CA GLU A 12 13.29 -11.30 -10.67
C GLU A 12 13.10 -10.20 -9.61
N HIS A 13 13.66 -10.39 -8.42
CA HIS A 13 13.65 -9.39 -7.34
C HIS A 13 14.43 -8.13 -7.74
N ARG A 14 15.62 -8.28 -8.35
CA ARG A 14 16.42 -7.14 -8.83
C ARG A 14 15.69 -6.33 -9.90
N ALA A 15 14.98 -7.02 -10.81
CA ALA A 15 14.20 -6.37 -11.86
C ALA A 15 13.02 -5.55 -11.28
N ALA A 16 12.35 -6.08 -10.25
CA ALA A 16 11.20 -5.42 -9.63
C ALA A 16 11.58 -4.30 -8.65
N SER A 17 12.76 -4.36 -8.03
CA SER A 17 13.22 -3.43 -6.99
C SER A 17 13.13 -1.94 -7.38
N ALA A 18 13.43 -1.60 -8.63
CA ALA A 18 13.35 -0.23 -9.11
C ALA A 18 11.90 0.28 -9.18
N ALA A 19 10.98 -0.59 -9.59
CA ALA A 19 9.54 -0.31 -9.66
C ALA A 19 8.95 -0.18 -8.25
N TRP A 20 9.27 -1.10 -7.34
CA TRP A 20 8.83 -1.04 -5.94
C TRP A 20 9.19 0.27 -5.27
N ARG A 21 10.46 0.70 -5.39
CA ARG A 21 10.89 1.99 -4.83
C ARG A 21 10.08 3.16 -5.39
N LYS A 22 9.80 3.17 -6.70
CA LYS A 22 9.00 4.24 -7.31
C LYS A 22 7.56 4.22 -6.78
N TYR A 23 6.93 3.05 -6.71
CA TYR A 23 5.55 2.94 -6.23
C TYR A 23 5.43 3.38 -4.77
N ARG A 24 6.37 2.97 -3.91
CA ARG A 24 6.44 3.41 -2.51
C ARG A 24 6.65 4.91 -2.37
N ASP A 25 7.59 5.49 -3.13
CA ASP A 25 7.84 6.94 -3.06
C ASP A 25 6.57 7.75 -3.42
N PHE A 26 5.87 7.35 -4.49
CA PHE A 26 4.65 8.01 -4.95
C PHE A 26 3.45 7.80 -4.02
N CYS A 27 3.38 6.66 -3.32
CA CYS A 27 2.33 6.38 -2.34
C CYS A 27 2.61 7.04 -0.98
N LYS A 28 3.90 7.21 -0.61
CA LYS A 28 4.33 7.87 0.63
C LYS A 28 4.09 9.38 0.60
N GLY A 29 4.18 10.01 -0.57
CA GLY A 29 3.74 11.39 -0.78
C GLY A 29 4.85 12.39 -1.09
N VAL A 30 4.56 13.66 -0.85
CA VAL A 30 5.34 14.82 -1.35
C VAL A 30 6.81 14.74 -0.93
N GLU A 31 7.09 14.50 0.34
CA GLU A 31 8.47 14.48 0.86
C GLU A 31 9.32 13.40 0.19
N ALA A 32 8.79 12.20 0.00
CA ALA A 32 9.52 11.09 -0.62
C ALA A 32 9.80 11.36 -2.11
N VAL A 33 8.80 11.89 -2.83
CA VAL A 33 8.94 12.24 -4.25
C VAL A 33 9.92 13.39 -4.44
N LYS A 34 9.83 14.45 -3.62
CA LYS A 34 10.74 15.60 -3.70
C LYS A 34 12.17 15.27 -3.28
N ALA A 35 12.35 14.42 -2.26
CA ALA A 35 13.68 13.97 -1.82
C ALA A 35 14.42 13.17 -2.91
N ALA A 36 13.70 12.50 -3.81
CA ALA A 36 14.30 11.81 -4.95
C ALA A 36 14.80 12.76 -6.05
N GLY A 37 14.38 14.04 -6.02
CA GLY A 37 14.85 15.11 -6.89
C GLY A 37 14.86 14.72 -8.37
N ASN A 38 16.05 14.76 -8.98
CA ASN A 38 16.24 14.54 -10.41
C ASN A 38 16.01 13.08 -10.87
N LYS A 39 15.68 12.17 -9.96
CA LYS A 39 15.23 10.82 -10.31
C LYS A 39 13.82 10.84 -10.94
N TYR A 40 12.96 11.75 -10.48
CA TYR A 40 11.58 11.87 -10.98
C TYR A 40 11.37 13.11 -11.85
N LEU A 41 12.06 14.21 -11.54
CA LEU A 41 12.05 15.40 -12.39
C LEU A 41 13.29 15.47 -13.29
N PRO A 42 13.16 16.00 -14.52
CA PRO A 42 14.31 16.18 -15.40
C PRO A 42 15.27 17.24 -14.84
N TYR A 43 16.56 17.05 -15.09
CA TYR A 43 17.55 18.10 -14.87
C TYR A 43 17.58 19.02 -16.11
N LEU A 44 17.28 20.30 -15.91
CA LEU A 44 16.96 21.25 -17.00
C LEU A 44 18.09 21.46 -18.02
N ASP A 45 19.35 21.43 -17.58
CA ASP A 45 20.52 21.46 -18.46
C ASP A 45 21.64 20.59 -17.87
N PRO A 46 21.74 19.32 -18.27
CA PRO A 46 22.76 18.40 -17.75
C PRO A 46 24.20 18.78 -18.15
N THR A 47 24.36 19.64 -19.16
CA THR A 47 25.67 20.01 -19.69
C THR A 47 26.28 21.20 -18.95
N ASP A 48 25.46 22.09 -18.39
CA ASP A 48 25.91 23.22 -17.58
C ASP A 48 26.16 22.82 -16.11
N LYS A 49 27.43 22.90 -15.68
CA LYS A 49 27.84 22.61 -14.29
C LYS A 49 27.95 23.86 -13.41
N SER A 50 27.54 25.03 -13.91
CA SER A 50 27.60 26.30 -13.20
C SER A 50 26.76 26.30 -11.91
N THR A 51 27.15 27.14 -10.95
CA THR A 51 26.36 27.36 -9.72
C THR A 51 24.98 27.93 -10.04
N ARG A 52 24.85 28.70 -11.13
CA ARG A 52 23.57 29.23 -11.62
C ARG A 52 22.62 28.11 -12.05
N ASN A 53 23.10 27.13 -12.80
CA ASN A 53 22.26 26.01 -13.22
C ASN A 53 21.86 25.10 -12.06
N ARG A 54 22.76 24.88 -11.09
CA ARG A 54 22.41 24.17 -9.85
C ARG A 54 21.26 24.85 -9.12
N LYS A 55 21.38 26.16 -8.87
CA LYS A 55 20.33 26.95 -8.22
C LYS A 55 19.02 26.95 -9.00
N ARG A 56 19.08 27.02 -10.34
CA ARG A 56 17.89 26.92 -11.20
C ARG A 56 17.17 25.57 -11.04
N ASN A 57 17.91 24.47 -10.97
CA ASN A 57 17.31 23.15 -10.76
C ASN A 57 16.76 23.01 -9.34
N GLU A 58 17.44 23.53 -8.32
CA GLU A 58 16.90 23.57 -6.94
C GLU A 58 15.58 24.35 -6.89
N ASP A 59 15.53 25.53 -7.51
CA ASP A 59 14.33 26.34 -7.62
C ASP A 59 13.19 25.62 -8.36
N TYR A 60 13.51 24.91 -9.45
CA TYR A 60 12.55 24.10 -10.22
C TYR A 60 11.95 22.98 -9.36
N LEU A 61 12.78 22.22 -8.63
CA LEU A 61 12.33 21.17 -7.71
C LEU A 61 11.49 21.74 -6.55
N ASN A 62 11.90 22.89 -6.00
CA ASN A 62 11.22 23.53 -4.88
C ASN A 62 9.82 24.01 -5.26
N ARG A 63 9.68 24.62 -6.44
CA ARG A 63 8.39 25.13 -6.97
C ARG A 63 7.43 24.02 -7.37
N ALA A 64 7.93 22.89 -7.85
CA ALA A 64 7.09 21.78 -8.30
C ALA A 64 6.09 21.33 -7.23
N VAL A 65 4.82 21.17 -7.60
CA VAL A 65 3.75 20.73 -6.70
C VAL A 65 3.43 19.27 -6.97
N PHE A 66 3.49 18.44 -5.93
CA PHE A 66 3.13 17.02 -6.04
C PHE A 66 1.71 16.80 -5.53
N TYR A 67 0.87 16.18 -6.37
CA TYR A 67 -0.49 15.81 -6.03
C TYR A 67 -0.46 14.34 -5.60
N ALA A 68 -0.73 14.08 -4.31
CA ALA A 68 -0.63 12.75 -3.71
C ALA A 68 -1.81 11.82 -4.09
N ILE A 69 -2.16 11.76 -5.38
CA ILE A 69 -3.31 11.01 -5.89
C ILE A 69 -3.15 9.52 -5.61
N ALA A 70 -2.00 8.92 -5.97
CA ALA A 70 -1.73 7.50 -5.73
C ALA A 70 -1.83 7.11 -4.25
N GLY A 71 -1.21 7.89 -3.36
CA GLY A 71 -1.29 7.69 -1.91
C GLY A 71 -2.71 7.83 -1.35
N ASN A 72 -3.45 8.86 -1.79
CA ASN A 72 -4.84 9.06 -1.37
C ASN A 72 -5.77 7.95 -1.87
N THR A 73 -5.57 7.46 -3.10
CA THR A 73 -6.32 6.32 -3.65
C THR A 73 -6.05 5.05 -2.84
N LYS A 74 -4.79 4.77 -2.49
CA LYS A 74 -4.41 3.65 -1.61
C LYS A 74 -5.11 3.72 -0.24
N ILE A 75 -5.05 4.88 0.42
CA ILE A 75 -5.71 5.09 1.73
C ILE A 75 -7.22 4.92 1.61
N GLY A 76 -7.83 5.46 0.56
CA GLY A 76 -9.26 5.29 0.28
C GLY A 76 -9.65 3.82 0.09
N MET A 77 -8.85 3.06 -0.67
CA MET A 77 -9.05 1.61 -0.88
C MET A 77 -8.92 0.81 0.40
N LEU A 78 -7.93 1.12 1.23
CA LEU A 78 -7.78 0.49 2.53
C LEU A 78 -8.99 0.77 3.43
N GLY A 79 -9.46 2.02 3.47
CA GLY A 79 -10.67 2.42 4.20
C GLY A 79 -11.93 1.71 3.68
N MET A 80 -12.03 1.43 2.39
CA MET A 80 -13.14 0.63 1.83
C MET A 80 -13.03 -0.85 2.19
N ALA A 81 -11.83 -1.44 2.13
CA ALA A 81 -11.62 -2.86 2.45
C ALA A 81 -11.85 -3.18 3.94
N TYR A 82 -11.47 -2.27 4.82
CA TYR A 82 -11.60 -2.42 6.28
C TYR A 82 -12.73 -1.57 6.86
N ARG A 83 -13.70 -1.20 6.03
CA ARG A 83 -14.89 -0.48 6.49
C ARG A 83 -15.66 -1.28 7.54
N LYS A 84 -15.70 -2.61 7.36
CA LYS A 84 -16.19 -3.56 8.35
C LYS A 84 -14.99 -4.30 8.92
N ASP A 85 -15.04 -4.58 10.20
CA ASP A 85 -13.98 -5.33 10.84
C ASP A 85 -13.94 -6.76 10.26
N PRO A 86 -12.73 -7.29 9.98
CA PRO A 86 -12.53 -8.67 9.54
C PRO A 86 -13.07 -9.66 10.56
N THR A 87 -13.70 -10.72 10.07
CA THR A 87 -14.20 -11.81 10.90
C THR A 87 -13.07 -12.76 11.24
N PHE A 88 -12.77 -12.91 12.52
CA PHE A 88 -11.86 -13.91 13.05
C PHE A 88 -12.67 -15.09 13.61
N ASN A 89 -12.43 -16.29 13.09
CA ASN A 89 -12.93 -17.53 13.69
C ASN A 89 -11.74 -18.42 14.04
N GLY A 90 -11.62 -18.78 15.31
CA GLY A 90 -10.58 -19.69 15.76
C GLY A 90 -10.73 -20.08 17.23
N PRO A 91 -10.01 -21.11 17.68
CA PRO A 91 -9.95 -21.55 19.08
C PRO A 91 -9.66 -20.40 20.05
N GLU A 92 -10.15 -20.50 21.29
CA GLU A 92 -9.88 -19.52 22.37
C GLU A 92 -8.39 -19.26 22.55
N LYS A 93 -7.58 -20.31 22.41
CA LYS A 93 -6.12 -20.25 22.51
C LYS A 93 -5.44 -19.38 21.44
N LEU A 94 -6.12 -18.99 20.36
CA LEU A 94 -5.58 -18.11 19.32
C LEU A 94 -6.06 -16.67 19.44
N LYS A 95 -6.94 -16.35 20.41
CA LYS A 95 -7.49 -15.00 20.55
C LYS A 95 -6.45 -13.96 20.92
N TYR A 96 -5.29 -14.34 21.49
CA TYR A 96 -4.20 -13.40 21.74
C TYR A 96 -3.72 -12.70 20.45
N LEU A 97 -3.88 -13.32 19.28
CA LEU A 97 -3.55 -12.71 17.99
C LEU A 97 -4.41 -11.49 17.65
N LEU A 98 -5.57 -11.33 18.29
CA LEU A 98 -6.41 -10.13 18.18
C LEU A 98 -5.75 -8.90 18.81
N ASP A 99 -4.85 -9.11 19.77
CA ASP A 99 -4.15 -8.03 20.48
C ASP A 99 -2.65 -7.98 20.13
N ASN A 100 -2.04 -9.13 19.89
CA ASN A 100 -0.61 -9.27 19.63
C ASN A 100 -0.32 -10.42 18.66
N ALA A 101 -0.37 -10.14 17.35
CA ALA A 101 -0.08 -11.09 16.30
C ALA A 101 1.43 -11.21 16.00
N ASP A 102 2.21 -10.15 16.17
CA ASP A 102 3.63 -10.10 15.78
C ASP A 102 4.62 -10.24 16.93
N GLY A 103 4.13 -10.35 18.17
CA GLY A 103 4.95 -10.35 19.38
C GLY A 103 5.34 -8.96 19.89
N ALA A 104 5.02 -7.88 19.16
CA ALA A 104 5.32 -6.49 19.49
C ALA A 104 4.08 -5.66 19.88
N GLY A 105 2.90 -6.29 19.93
CA GLY A 105 1.63 -5.65 20.29
C GLY A 105 0.82 -5.16 19.08
N THR A 106 1.15 -5.60 17.86
CA THR A 106 0.33 -5.31 16.67
C THR A 106 -0.75 -6.37 16.53
N SER A 107 -2.02 -5.98 16.47
CA SER A 107 -3.12 -6.94 16.25
C SER A 107 -3.11 -7.55 14.84
N ILE A 108 -3.72 -8.73 14.68
CA ILE A 108 -3.93 -9.34 13.35
C ILE A 108 -4.70 -8.39 12.41
N TYR A 109 -5.60 -7.57 12.96
CA TYR A 109 -6.30 -6.52 12.22
C TYR A 109 -5.33 -5.50 11.63
N GLN A 110 -4.54 -4.83 12.48
CA GLN A 110 -3.58 -3.82 12.07
C GLN A 110 -2.53 -4.40 11.13
N GLN A 111 -2.05 -5.60 11.43
CA GLN A 111 -1.07 -6.27 10.60
C GLN A 111 -1.62 -6.57 9.20
N SER A 112 -2.86 -7.07 9.10
CA SER A 112 -3.50 -7.37 7.82
C SER A 112 -3.74 -6.10 6.99
N GLN A 113 -4.08 -4.97 7.62
CA GLN A 113 -4.21 -3.67 6.93
C GLN A 113 -2.91 -3.29 6.24
N LEU A 114 -1.80 -3.40 6.97
CA LEU A 114 -0.46 -3.13 6.44
C LEU A 114 -0.06 -4.14 5.34
N VAL A 115 -0.49 -5.41 5.41
CA VAL A 115 -0.25 -6.39 4.32
C VAL A 115 -1.05 -5.98 3.08
N THR A 116 -2.32 -5.63 3.24
CA THR A 116 -3.16 -5.15 2.13
C THR A 116 -2.59 -3.87 1.51
N GLU A 117 -2.09 -2.95 2.33
CA GLU A 117 -1.43 -1.72 1.87
C GLU A 117 -0.20 -2.04 0.98
N ASN A 118 0.69 -2.93 1.44
CA ASN A 118 1.86 -3.34 0.66
C ASN A 118 1.45 -4.08 -0.63
N LEU A 119 0.36 -4.84 -0.60
CA LEU A 119 -0.15 -5.53 -1.78
C LEU A 119 -0.62 -4.54 -2.86
N LEU A 120 -1.27 -3.45 -2.47
CA LEU A 120 -1.66 -2.38 -3.39
C LEU A 120 -0.44 -1.65 -3.97
N GLU A 121 0.62 -1.46 -3.19
CA GLU A 121 1.83 -0.75 -3.63
C GLU A 121 2.75 -1.58 -4.52
N VAL A 122 3.12 -2.78 -4.08
CA VAL A 122 4.21 -3.58 -4.66
C VAL A 122 3.79 -4.99 -5.05
N ALA A 123 2.52 -5.34 -4.87
CA ALA A 123 1.93 -6.63 -5.27
C ALA A 123 2.58 -7.86 -4.61
N ARG A 124 3.32 -7.67 -3.52
CA ARG A 124 4.02 -8.75 -2.84
C ARG A 124 4.28 -8.44 -1.36
N GLU A 125 3.94 -9.39 -0.51
CA GLU A 125 4.37 -9.48 0.89
C GLU A 125 4.67 -10.95 1.21
N GLY A 126 5.40 -11.22 2.28
CA GLY A 126 5.54 -12.54 2.87
C GLY A 126 5.05 -12.53 4.30
N ILE A 127 4.43 -13.62 4.72
CA ILE A 127 4.12 -13.86 6.13
C ILE A 127 4.76 -15.19 6.55
N TYR A 128 5.39 -15.18 7.72
CA TYR A 128 6.07 -16.31 8.32
C TYR A 128 5.52 -16.54 9.72
N VAL A 129 5.17 -17.77 10.08
CA VAL A 129 4.76 -18.10 11.44
C VAL A 129 5.93 -18.71 12.19
N ASP A 130 6.39 -18.00 13.22
CA ASP A 130 7.43 -18.46 14.14
C ASP A 130 6.82 -18.77 15.51
N TYR A 131 7.61 -19.41 16.38
CA TYR A 131 7.17 -19.74 17.73
C TYR A 131 8.03 -19.03 18.78
N ALA A 132 7.37 -18.22 19.61
CA ALA A 132 8.00 -17.50 20.70
C ALA A 132 8.04 -18.38 21.96
N GLU A 133 9.15 -19.10 22.16
CA GLU A 133 9.31 -20.00 23.31
C GLU A 133 9.12 -19.30 24.67
N ALA A 134 9.49 -18.03 24.76
CA ALA A 134 9.40 -17.25 26.00
C ALA A 134 7.96 -16.96 26.44
N SER A 135 7.03 -16.77 25.50
CA SER A 135 5.61 -16.49 25.78
C SER A 135 4.69 -17.69 25.54
N ASP A 136 5.22 -18.81 25.03
CA ASP A 136 4.46 -20.00 24.65
C ASP A 136 3.41 -19.73 23.54
N GLU A 137 3.69 -18.74 22.68
CA GLU A 137 2.78 -18.24 21.64
C GLU A 137 3.38 -18.40 20.23
N ALA A 138 2.51 -18.51 19.22
CA ALA A 138 2.91 -18.47 17.82
C ALA A 138 2.73 -17.04 17.30
N ILE A 139 3.76 -16.50 16.65
CA ILE A 139 3.77 -15.14 16.13
C ILE A 139 3.80 -15.13 14.61
N ILE A 140 3.09 -14.20 14.00
CA ILE A 140 3.05 -13.97 12.57
C ILE A 140 3.99 -12.81 12.26
N LEU A 141 5.11 -13.10 11.60
CA LEU A 141 6.09 -12.12 11.15
C LEU A 141 5.83 -11.72 9.70
N ARG A 142 5.87 -10.42 9.44
CA ARG A 142 5.70 -9.85 8.10
C ARG A 142 7.04 -9.57 7.45
N TYR A 143 7.14 -9.83 6.16
CA TYR A 143 8.31 -9.54 5.35
C TYR A 143 7.90 -8.73 4.11
N PRO A 144 8.32 -7.46 4.01
CA PRO A 144 8.17 -6.67 2.79
C PRO A 144 8.83 -7.36 1.60
N ALA A 145 8.31 -7.11 0.39
CA ALA A 145 8.85 -7.64 -0.87
C ALA A 145 10.38 -7.51 -0.99
N GLU A 146 10.91 -6.35 -0.57
CA GLU A 146 12.34 -6.02 -0.62
C GLU A 146 13.19 -6.96 0.23
N ASN A 147 12.64 -7.47 1.34
CA ASN A 147 13.35 -8.33 2.27
C ASN A 147 13.28 -9.81 1.88
N ILE A 148 12.46 -10.21 0.92
CA ILE A 148 12.39 -11.59 0.44
C ILE A 148 13.34 -11.77 -0.75
N ILE A 149 14.63 -12.01 -0.46
CA ILE A 149 15.69 -11.88 -1.47
C ILE A 149 15.87 -13.11 -2.36
N ASN A 150 15.51 -14.30 -1.86
CA ASN A 150 15.69 -15.56 -2.57
C ASN A 150 14.62 -16.57 -2.15
N TRP A 151 14.20 -17.43 -3.09
CA TRP A 151 13.26 -18.52 -2.81
C TRP A 151 13.40 -19.64 -3.85
N ARG A 152 13.09 -20.86 -3.44
CA ARG A 152 13.13 -22.05 -4.30
C ARG A 152 11.91 -22.92 -4.04
N THR A 153 11.25 -23.36 -5.11
CA THR A 153 10.22 -24.38 -5.06
C THR A 153 10.73 -25.68 -5.67
N LYS A 154 10.23 -26.81 -5.18
CA LYS A 154 10.50 -28.14 -5.73
C LYS A 154 9.20 -28.94 -5.76
N ARG A 155 9.03 -29.73 -6.82
CA ARG A 155 7.90 -30.66 -6.92
C ARG A 155 8.15 -31.88 -6.06
N ILE A 156 7.38 -32.03 -4.97
CA ILE A 156 7.45 -33.15 -4.03
C ILE A 156 6.04 -33.75 -3.95
N ASN A 157 5.93 -35.07 -4.15
CA ASN A 157 4.63 -35.78 -4.17
C ASN A 157 3.61 -35.18 -5.17
N GLY A 158 4.10 -34.69 -6.32
CA GLY A 158 3.25 -34.11 -7.37
C GLY A 158 2.75 -32.69 -7.10
N ARG A 159 3.13 -32.07 -5.98
CA ARG A 159 2.80 -30.68 -5.62
C ARG A 159 4.06 -29.83 -5.58
N ASP A 160 3.97 -28.58 -6.01
CA ASP A 160 5.07 -27.63 -5.85
C ASP A 160 5.09 -27.14 -4.40
N GLN A 161 6.21 -27.37 -3.72
CA GLN A 161 6.41 -27.00 -2.33
C GLN A 161 7.57 -26.02 -2.22
N LEU A 162 7.45 -25.06 -1.31
CA LEU A 162 8.53 -24.15 -0.96
C LEU A 162 9.60 -24.93 -0.17
N VAL A 163 10.83 -24.95 -0.69
CA VAL A 163 11.95 -25.66 -0.05
C VAL A 163 13.05 -24.73 0.45
N LEU A 164 13.02 -23.47 0.04
CA LEU A 164 13.94 -22.43 0.51
C LEU A 164 13.26 -21.08 0.41
N VAL A 165 13.40 -20.25 1.44
CA VAL A 165 13.24 -18.79 1.34
C VAL A 165 14.30 -18.12 2.21
N VAL A 166 14.90 -17.04 1.70
CA VAL A 166 15.90 -16.25 2.41
C VAL A 166 15.34 -14.85 2.63
N LEU A 167 15.30 -14.47 3.89
CA LEU A 167 14.69 -13.24 4.39
C LEU A 167 15.79 -12.34 4.94
N ARG A 168 15.81 -11.08 4.51
CA ARG A 168 16.72 -10.06 4.98
C ARG A 168 16.09 -9.34 6.17
N GLU A 169 16.80 -9.27 7.28
CA GLU A 169 16.38 -8.61 8.52
C GLU A 169 17.41 -7.55 8.93
N CYS A 170 16.95 -6.52 9.62
CA CYS A 170 17.78 -5.48 10.21
C CYS A 170 17.57 -5.53 11.71
N VAL A 171 18.64 -5.73 12.48
CA VAL A 171 18.60 -5.79 13.94
C VAL A 171 19.38 -4.60 14.48
N GLU A 172 18.79 -3.90 15.43
CA GLU A 172 19.46 -2.83 16.17
C GLU A 172 20.29 -3.45 17.30
N GLU A 173 21.61 -3.33 17.21
CA GLU A 173 22.52 -3.67 18.30
C GLU A 173 22.77 -2.45 19.18
N PRO A 174 22.57 -2.55 20.52
CA PRO A 174 22.85 -1.45 21.42
C PRO A 174 24.33 -1.04 21.39
N ASP A 175 24.59 0.25 21.13
CA ASP A 175 25.91 0.89 21.18
C ASP A 175 25.89 2.07 22.18
N GLY A 176 25.89 1.72 23.47
CA GLY A 176 25.69 2.69 24.55
C GLY A 176 24.28 3.30 24.51
N TYR A 177 24.18 4.61 24.26
CA TYR A 177 22.90 5.32 24.03
C TYR A 177 22.50 5.38 22.55
N ALA A 178 23.37 4.93 21.65
CA ALA A 178 23.09 4.79 20.23
C ALA A 178 22.79 3.33 19.89
N TYR A 179 22.51 3.06 18.62
CA TYR A 179 22.39 1.72 18.08
C TYR A 179 23.20 1.60 16.78
N LYS A 180 23.56 0.36 16.45
CA LYS A 180 24.12 -0.01 15.15
C LYS A 180 23.16 -0.94 14.44
N ASP A 181 22.82 -0.61 13.20
CA ASP A 181 22.03 -1.48 12.34
C ASP A 181 22.92 -2.60 11.78
N GLU A 182 22.69 -3.83 12.23
CA GLU A 182 23.26 -5.02 11.60
C GLU A 182 22.25 -5.71 10.68
N ILE A 183 22.70 -6.02 9.45
CA ILE A 183 21.92 -6.82 8.51
C ILE A 183 22.19 -8.30 8.80
N GLN A 184 21.15 -9.04 9.15
CA GLN A 184 21.16 -10.49 9.25
C GLN A 184 20.28 -11.11 8.16
N TYR A 185 20.54 -12.37 7.82
CA TYR A 185 19.68 -13.14 6.91
C TYR A 185 19.11 -14.35 7.62
N ARG A 186 17.80 -14.55 7.51
CA ARG A 186 17.10 -15.73 7.98
C ARG A 186 16.86 -16.65 6.79
N GLU A 187 17.46 -17.83 6.84
CA GLU A 187 17.27 -18.91 5.88
C GLU A 187 16.23 -19.88 6.43
N LEU A 188 15.12 -20.03 5.71
CA LEU A 188 14.10 -21.04 5.98
C LEU A 188 14.25 -22.13 4.91
N ALA A 189 14.67 -23.32 5.30
CA ALA A 189 14.99 -24.41 4.38
C ALA A 189 14.27 -25.71 4.74
N LEU A 190 13.95 -26.51 3.73
CA LEU A 190 13.45 -27.87 3.90
C LEU A 190 14.56 -28.86 3.50
N GLU A 191 15.26 -29.42 4.48
CA GLU A 191 16.32 -30.41 4.27
C GLU A 191 15.80 -31.80 4.64
N GLU A 192 15.91 -32.77 3.72
CA GLU A 192 15.40 -34.13 3.90
C GLU A 192 13.92 -34.21 4.34
N GLY A 193 13.11 -33.20 3.98
CA GLY A 193 11.70 -33.12 4.37
C GLY A 193 11.46 -32.56 5.78
N ARG A 194 12.48 -31.98 6.42
CA ARG A 194 12.40 -31.35 7.73
C ARG A 194 12.70 -29.86 7.59
N PHE A 195 11.87 -29.04 8.23
CA PHE A 195 12.08 -27.60 8.29
C PHE A 195 13.24 -27.25 9.23
N ILE A 196 14.14 -26.41 8.75
CA ILE A 196 15.30 -25.88 9.47
C ILE A 196 15.31 -24.35 9.30
N CYS A 197 15.59 -23.64 10.38
CA CYS A 197 15.82 -22.20 10.37
C CYS A 197 17.28 -21.90 10.72
N ARG A 198 17.96 -21.11 9.89
CA ARG A 198 19.34 -20.64 10.14
C ARG A 198 19.38 -19.12 10.10
N VAL A 199 20.02 -18.51 11.09
CA VAL A 199 20.29 -17.07 11.10
C VAL A 199 21.76 -16.86 10.75
N TRP A 200 21.98 -16.07 9.72
CA TRP A 200 23.29 -15.72 9.18
C TRP A 200 23.66 -14.30 9.58
N ARG A 201 24.79 -14.15 10.27
CA ARG A 201 25.37 -12.85 10.65
C ARG A 201 26.79 -12.73 10.11
N ARG A 202 27.32 -11.51 10.08
CA ARG A 202 28.69 -11.29 9.63
C ARG A 202 29.66 -11.75 10.71
N ALA A 203 30.63 -12.57 10.31
CA ALA A 203 31.69 -12.98 11.22
C ALA A 203 32.51 -11.76 11.68
N GLY A 204 32.63 -11.57 13.00
CA GLY A 204 33.57 -10.62 13.61
C GLY A 204 33.12 -9.15 13.72
N GLY A 205 31.82 -8.84 13.68
CA GLY A 205 31.28 -7.50 14.01
C GLY A 205 31.81 -6.35 13.15
N THR A 206 32.31 -6.66 11.94
CA THR A 206 32.85 -5.66 11.01
C THR A 206 32.05 -5.59 9.72
N ALA A 207 31.96 -4.39 9.14
CA ALA A 207 31.22 -4.09 7.92
C ALA A 207 31.77 -4.74 6.62
N SER A 208 32.72 -5.70 6.71
CA SER A 208 33.31 -6.38 5.53
C SER A 208 33.50 -7.90 5.67
N GLY A 209 32.99 -8.52 6.75
CA GLY A 209 33.11 -9.97 6.96
C GLY A 209 32.17 -10.82 6.10
N THR A 210 32.55 -12.09 5.89
CA THR A 210 31.69 -13.11 5.28
C THR A 210 30.55 -13.48 6.22
N TYR A 211 29.38 -13.81 5.67
CA TYR A 211 28.26 -14.31 6.45
C TYR A 211 28.53 -15.75 6.89
N THR A 212 28.29 -16.02 8.17
CA THR A 212 28.37 -17.36 8.77
C THR A 212 27.09 -17.65 9.54
N VAL A 213 26.75 -18.93 9.68
CA VAL A 213 25.62 -19.35 10.52
C VAL A 213 25.94 -19.02 11.97
N ASP A 214 25.16 -18.10 12.54
CA ASP A 214 25.25 -17.67 13.94
C ASP A 214 24.40 -18.58 14.84
N SER A 215 23.19 -18.91 14.36
CA SER A 215 22.31 -19.87 15.03
C SER A 215 21.58 -20.75 14.02
N GLU A 216 21.37 -22.01 14.40
CA GLU A 216 20.55 -22.98 13.68
C GLU A 216 19.59 -23.61 14.68
N TYR A 217 18.31 -23.63 14.34
CA TYR A 217 17.28 -24.26 15.17
C TYR A 217 16.26 -25.01 14.32
N TYR A 218 15.59 -25.97 14.97
CA TYR A 218 14.64 -26.89 14.37
C TYR A 218 13.29 -26.66 15.01
N PRO A 219 12.43 -25.80 14.44
CA PRO A 219 11.09 -25.56 14.96
C PRO A 219 10.30 -26.87 15.06
N LYS A 220 9.54 -27.03 16.14
CA LYS A 220 8.72 -28.23 16.37
C LYS A 220 7.32 -27.82 16.79
N PRO A 221 6.26 -28.31 16.12
CA PRO A 221 4.91 -28.10 16.61
C PRO A 221 4.65 -28.97 17.84
N LYS A 222 3.81 -28.50 18.78
CA LYS A 222 3.43 -29.33 19.93
C LYS A 222 2.76 -30.62 19.47
N GLY A 223 3.32 -31.75 19.89
CA GLY A 223 2.81 -33.09 19.54
C GLY A 223 3.35 -33.68 18.23
N GLN A 224 4.31 -33.03 17.55
CA GLN A 224 5.02 -33.59 16.40
C GLN A 224 6.54 -33.41 16.57
N ASP A 225 7.31 -34.31 15.96
CA ASP A 225 8.78 -34.31 16.08
C ASP A 225 9.47 -33.28 15.17
N TYR A 226 8.81 -32.89 14.07
CA TYR A 226 9.34 -31.95 13.07
C TYR A 226 8.21 -31.33 12.23
N TRP A 227 8.51 -30.19 11.61
CA TRP A 227 7.71 -29.61 10.53
C TRP A 227 8.10 -30.20 9.18
N ASP A 228 7.08 -30.55 8.39
CA ASP A 228 7.19 -31.11 7.04
C ASP A 228 7.02 -30.06 5.92
N GLU A 229 6.73 -28.81 6.30
CA GLU A 229 6.59 -27.66 5.43
C GLU A 229 7.22 -26.42 6.09
N ILE A 230 7.57 -25.42 5.29
CA ILE A 230 7.99 -24.11 5.79
C ILE A 230 6.71 -23.32 6.09
N PRO A 231 6.47 -22.84 7.33
CA PRO A 231 5.29 -22.05 7.69
C PRO A 231 5.43 -20.60 7.20
N PHE A 232 5.67 -20.44 5.89
CA PHE A 232 5.82 -19.19 5.17
C PHE A 232 4.93 -19.21 3.93
N THR A 233 4.18 -18.14 3.68
CA THR A 233 3.49 -17.94 2.40
C THR A 233 3.77 -16.58 1.81
N PHE A 234 3.82 -16.54 0.49
CA PHE A 234 3.76 -15.31 -0.27
C PHE A 234 2.31 -14.82 -0.29
N VAL A 235 2.14 -13.50 -0.31
CA VAL A 235 0.88 -12.83 -0.51
C VAL A 235 1.01 -11.95 -1.75
N GLY A 236 0.27 -12.28 -2.80
CA GLY A 236 0.33 -11.59 -4.10
C GLY A 236 -0.99 -10.91 -4.47
N ALA A 237 -0.94 -9.96 -5.40
CA ALA A 237 -2.11 -9.17 -5.79
C ALA A 237 -3.08 -9.94 -6.68
N GLN A 238 -2.61 -10.99 -7.37
CA GLN A 238 -3.41 -11.88 -8.20
C GLN A 238 -3.62 -13.23 -7.53
N ASN A 239 -2.57 -13.81 -6.96
CA ASN A 239 -2.63 -15.07 -6.23
C ASN A 239 -1.50 -15.16 -5.17
N ASN A 240 -1.56 -16.19 -4.32
CA ASN A 240 -0.55 -16.41 -3.27
C ASN A 240 0.55 -17.39 -3.71
N ASP A 241 1.18 -17.13 -4.85
CA ASP A 241 2.29 -17.93 -5.37
C ASP A 241 3.65 -17.21 -5.25
N PRO A 242 4.78 -17.90 -5.51
CA PRO A 242 6.10 -17.29 -5.40
C PRO A 242 6.45 -16.28 -6.51
N THR A 243 5.64 -16.14 -7.56
CA THR A 243 5.89 -15.20 -8.67
C THR A 243 5.64 -13.76 -8.23
N ILE A 244 6.27 -12.81 -8.92
CA ILE A 244 6.10 -11.39 -8.61
C ILE A 244 4.99 -10.86 -9.53
N ASP A 245 3.87 -10.49 -8.94
CA ASP A 245 2.75 -9.85 -9.63
C ASP A 245 3.04 -8.38 -9.97
N ASP A 246 2.29 -7.85 -10.93
CA ASP A 246 2.26 -6.41 -11.20
C ASP A 246 1.48 -5.66 -10.13
N SER A 247 2.00 -4.50 -9.71
CA SER A 247 1.33 -3.65 -8.72
C SER A 247 -0.03 -3.16 -9.22
N PRO A 248 -1.12 -3.30 -8.42
CA PRO A 248 -2.42 -2.71 -8.72
C PRO A 248 -2.37 -1.21 -9.02
N LEU A 249 -1.46 -0.50 -8.35
CA LEU A 249 -1.31 0.96 -8.49
C LEU A 249 -0.28 1.37 -9.56
N ALA A 250 0.36 0.42 -10.25
CA ALA A 250 1.44 0.70 -11.21
C ALA A 250 1.01 1.75 -12.25
N ALA A 251 -0.12 1.52 -12.94
CA ALA A 251 -0.63 2.44 -13.97
C ALA A 251 -0.96 3.82 -13.40
N LEU A 252 -1.53 3.88 -12.18
CA LEU A 252 -1.84 5.15 -11.51
C LEU A 252 -0.57 5.92 -11.16
N VAL A 253 0.46 5.24 -10.66
CA VAL A 253 1.76 5.85 -10.33
C VAL A 253 2.46 6.37 -11.58
N GLU A 254 2.41 5.65 -12.70
CA GLU A 254 3.00 6.11 -13.96
C GLU A 254 2.38 7.42 -14.46
N ILE A 255 1.05 7.52 -14.42
CA ILE A 255 0.37 8.75 -14.82
C ILE A 255 0.60 9.87 -13.80
N ASN A 256 0.62 9.56 -12.50
CA ASN A 256 0.91 10.54 -11.46
C ASN A 256 2.35 11.10 -11.59
N HIS A 257 3.31 10.28 -12.01
CA HIS A 257 4.66 10.73 -12.33
C HIS A 257 4.68 11.71 -13.51
N GLY A 258 3.92 11.41 -14.57
CA GLY A 258 3.72 12.36 -15.68
C GLY A 258 3.04 13.66 -15.24
N HIS A 259 2.04 13.58 -14.36
CA HIS A 259 1.35 14.73 -13.78
C HIS A 259 2.31 15.60 -12.96
N TYR A 260 3.18 14.99 -12.16
CA TYR A 260 4.20 15.70 -11.37
C TYR A 260 5.18 16.48 -12.25
N ARG A 261 5.64 15.88 -13.36
CA ARG A 261 6.50 16.56 -14.34
C ARG A 261 5.81 17.77 -14.96
N ASN A 262 4.54 17.62 -15.35
CA ASN A 262 3.80 18.75 -15.90
C ASN A 262 3.51 19.84 -14.86
N SER A 263 3.33 19.48 -13.59
CA SER A 263 3.23 20.48 -12.52
C SER A 263 4.52 21.26 -12.36
N ALA A 264 5.69 20.61 -12.41
CA ALA A 264 6.96 21.29 -12.33
C ALA A 264 7.15 22.30 -13.49
N ASP A 265 6.84 21.89 -14.73
CA ASP A 265 6.91 22.76 -15.90
C ASP A 265 5.87 23.89 -15.84
N TYR A 266 4.67 23.61 -15.35
CA TYR A 266 3.62 24.59 -15.16
C TYR A 266 4.03 25.66 -14.14
N GLU A 267 4.52 25.26 -12.97
CA GLU A 267 4.94 26.19 -11.91
C GLU A 267 6.16 27.01 -12.33
N ASP A 268 7.12 26.42 -13.06
CA ASP A 268 8.25 27.18 -13.61
C ASP A 268 7.79 28.20 -14.67
N SER A 269 6.85 27.81 -15.53
CA SER A 269 6.25 28.71 -16.51
C SER A 269 5.44 29.82 -15.85
N VAL A 270 4.65 29.53 -14.81
CA VAL A 270 3.89 30.54 -14.05
C VAL A 270 4.84 31.52 -13.38
N TRP A 271 5.92 31.01 -12.77
CA TRP A 271 6.92 31.85 -12.15
C TRP A 271 7.59 32.76 -13.17
N PHE A 272 8.06 32.22 -14.30
CA PHE A 272 8.78 32.98 -15.32
C PHE A 272 7.88 34.00 -16.03
N CYS A 273 6.71 33.57 -16.51
CA CYS A 273 5.76 34.45 -17.19
C CYS A 273 5.09 35.48 -16.25
N GLY A 274 5.02 35.17 -14.96
CA GLY A 274 4.55 36.11 -13.93
C GLY A 274 5.51 37.26 -13.66
N GLN A 275 6.80 37.13 -14.00
CA GLN A 275 7.78 38.22 -13.95
C GLN A 275 7.64 39.11 -15.19
N VAL A 276 6.60 39.94 -15.22
CA VAL A 276 6.34 40.84 -16.35
C VAL A 276 7.52 41.81 -16.54
N GLN A 277 8.14 41.77 -17.72
CA GLN A 277 9.30 42.60 -18.04
C GLN A 277 8.83 43.97 -18.57
N PRO A 278 9.13 45.09 -17.89
CA PRO A 278 8.92 46.40 -18.48
C PRO A 278 9.90 46.63 -19.64
N TYR A 279 9.42 47.30 -20.67
CA TYR A 279 10.27 47.76 -21.77
C TYR A 279 10.00 49.24 -22.08
N MET A 280 11.02 49.91 -22.59
CA MET A 280 10.93 51.28 -23.08
C MET A 280 11.45 51.31 -24.51
N THR A 281 10.74 52.00 -25.39
CA THR A 281 11.14 52.23 -26.79
C THR A 281 11.28 53.71 -27.07
N GLY A 282 12.02 54.08 -28.13
CA GLY A 282 12.17 55.47 -28.55
C GLY A 282 13.08 56.34 -27.67
N LEU A 283 13.98 55.73 -26.88
CA LEU A 283 14.95 56.46 -26.06
C LEU A 283 16.14 56.94 -26.92
N ASP A 284 16.54 58.19 -26.76
CA ASP A 284 17.83 58.70 -27.26
C ASP A 284 18.98 58.39 -26.26
N THR A 285 20.22 58.62 -26.68
CA THR A 285 21.42 58.35 -25.86
C THR A 285 21.42 59.15 -24.55
N ASN A 286 20.95 60.40 -24.58
CA ASN A 286 20.92 61.26 -23.39
C ASN A 286 19.90 60.74 -22.36
N TRP A 287 18.74 60.26 -22.83
CA TRP A 287 17.68 59.72 -21.99
C TRP A 287 18.06 58.35 -21.42
N ARG A 288 18.70 57.48 -22.20
CA ARG A 288 19.25 56.21 -21.71
C ARG A 288 20.21 56.45 -20.54
N ASP A 289 21.20 57.32 -20.74
CA ASP A 289 22.24 57.58 -19.74
C ASP A 289 21.67 58.27 -18.48
N HIS A 290 20.65 59.12 -18.67
CA HIS A 290 19.90 59.73 -17.55
C HIS A 290 19.17 58.69 -16.70
N LEU A 291 18.45 57.75 -17.36
CA LEU A 291 17.67 56.71 -16.70
C LEU A 291 18.58 55.68 -16.01
N GLU A 292 19.71 55.32 -16.61
CA GLU A 292 20.72 54.44 -16.00
C GLU A 292 21.29 55.06 -14.71
N LYS A 293 21.63 56.35 -14.74
CA LYS A 293 22.22 57.06 -13.59
C LYS A 293 21.22 57.33 -12.46
N LYS A 294 19.96 57.64 -12.78
CA LYS A 294 18.93 57.95 -11.75
C LYS A 294 18.17 56.73 -11.25
N GLY A 295 18.19 55.63 -12.00
CA GLY A 295 17.34 54.48 -11.77
C GLY A 295 15.89 54.73 -12.19
N VAL A 296 15.24 53.67 -12.64
CA VAL A 296 13.83 53.71 -13.05
C VAL A 296 12.95 53.26 -11.89
N LYS A 297 11.99 54.10 -11.47
CA LYS A 297 10.98 53.76 -10.47
C LYS A 297 9.63 53.62 -11.14
N ILE A 298 9.07 52.42 -11.07
CA ILE A 298 7.75 52.09 -11.61
C ILE A 298 6.73 52.15 -10.48
N GLY A 299 5.66 52.92 -10.66
CA GLY A 299 4.56 52.99 -9.71
C GLY A 299 3.68 54.23 -9.91
N SER A 300 2.46 54.17 -9.39
CA SER A 300 1.44 55.24 -9.56
C SER A 300 1.86 56.61 -9.03
N ARG A 301 2.90 56.66 -8.19
CA ARG A 301 3.40 57.87 -7.51
C ARG A 301 4.61 58.50 -8.17
N SER A 302 5.12 57.94 -9.27
CA SER A 302 6.28 58.45 -10.00
C SER A 302 5.97 58.54 -11.50
N PRO A 303 5.80 59.74 -12.08
CA PRO A 303 5.63 59.87 -13.51
C PRO A 303 6.89 59.40 -14.25
N LEU A 304 6.72 58.57 -15.27
CA LEU A 304 7.79 58.14 -16.17
C LEU A 304 7.91 59.16 -17.30
N LEU A 305 8.94 60.01 -17.23
CA LEU A 305 9.18 61.06 -18.21
C LEU A 305 9.93 60.49 -19.43
N LEU A 306 9.20 60.26 -20.51
CA LEU A 306 9.72 59.75 -21.78
C LEU A 306 9.80 60.87 -22.84
N PRO A 307 10.65 60.73 -23.87
CA PRO A 307 10.72 61.68 -24.97
C PRO A 307 9.43 61.60 -25.81
N LYS A 308 9.23 62.55 -26.73
CA LYS A 308 7.97 62.71 -27.48
C LYS A 308 7.51 61.44 -28.23
N GLU A 309 8.45 60.66 -28.75
CA GLU A 309 8.19 59.38 -29.46
C GLU A 309 8.48 58.14 -28.57
N GLY A 310 8.73 58.36 -27.28
CA GLY A 310 9.06 57.29 -26.34
C GLY A 310 7.80 56.62 -25.79
N SER A 311 7.84 55.30 -25.67
CA SER A 311 6.75 54.51 -25.09
C SER A 311 7.25 53.58 -24.01
N PHE A 312 6.45 53.42 -22.95
CA PHE A 312 6.65 52.45 -21.88
C PHE A 312 5.55 51.41 -21.95
N GLY A 313 5.93 50.13 -21.90
CA GLY A 313 5.00 49.03 -21.91
C GLY A 313 5.53 47.85 -21.10
N TYR A 314 4.69 46.82 -21.04
CA TYR A 314 5.03 45.56 -20.41
C TYR A 314 5.07 44.47 -21.46
N ALA A 315 6.18 43.74 -21.53
CA ALA A 315 6.28 42.50 -22.30
C ALA A 315 5.69 41.39 -21.44
N GLN A 316 4.40 41.15 -21.63
CA GLN A 316 3.69 40.05 -20.97
C GLN A 316 3.62 38.85 -21.92
N ALA A 317 4.01 37.68 -21.42
CA ALA A 317 3.80 36.44 -22.15
C ALA A 317 2.30 36.18 -22.32
N GLN A 318 1.90 35.68 -23.49
CA GLN A 318 0.51 35.23 -23.68
C GLN A 318 0.22 34.02 -22.79
N PRO A 319 -1.02 33.86 -22.29
CA PRO A 319 -1.40 32.70 -21.51
C PRO A 319 -1.10 31.40 -22.27
N ASN A 320 -0.30 30.52 -21.68
CA ASN A 320 -0.03 29.18 -22.22
C ASN A 320 -0.76 28.14 -21.37
N MET A 321 -1.75 27.48 -21.98
CA MET A 321 -2.62 26.51 -21.30
C MET A 321 -2.17 25.05 -21.47
N LEU A 322 -1.16 24.78 -22.30
CA LEU A 322 -0.80 23.42 -22.70
C LEU A 322 -0.44 22.52 -21.51
N ALA A 323 0.38 23.03 -20.58
CA ALA A 323 0.77 22.27 -19.39
C ALA A 323 -0.44 22.01 -18.47
N LYS A 324 -1.33 23.00 -18.32
CA LYS A 324 -2.56 22.87 -17.53
C LYS A 324 -3.53 21.86 -18.12
N GLU A 325 -3.83 21.95 -19.41
CA GLU A 325 -4.72 21.00 -20.11
C GLU A 325 -4.17 19.57 -20.06
N ALA A 326 -2.85 19.42 -20.19
CA ALA A 326 -2.18 18.12 -20.05
C ALA A 326 -2.24 17.56 -18.62
N MET A 327 -2.27 18.42 -17.59
CA MET A 327 -2.49 18.02 -16.19
C MET A 327 -3.93 17.62 -15.93
N ASP A 328 -4.90 18.44 -16.37
CA ASP A 328 -6.33 18.16 -16.22
C ASP A 328 -6.70 16.83 -16.88
N SER A 329 -6.22 16.57 -18.11
CA SER A 329 -6.43 15.29 -18.81
C SER A 329 -5.87 14.09 -18.04
N LYS A 330 -4.69 14.25 -17.42
CA LYS A 330 -4.08 13.18 -16.60
C LYS A 330 -4.84 12.97 -15.31
N ARG A 331 -5.33 14.04 -14.66
CA ARG A 331 -6.18 13.94 -13.47
C ARG A 331 -7.42 13.12 -13.77
N ASP A 332 -8.12 13.45 -14.85
CA ASP A 332 -9.36 12.76 -15.22
C ASP A 332 -9.10 11.28 -15.55
N TYR A 333 -7.99 10.97 -16.22
CA TYR A 333 -7.57 9.59 -16.46
C TYR A 333 -7.19 8.86 -15.15
N MET A 334 -6.50 9.51 -14.21
CA MET A 334 -6.19 8.93 -12.90
C MET A 334 -7.45 8.62 -12.08
N VAL A 335 -8.48 9.47 -12.16
CA VAL A 335 -9.79 9.20 -11.53
C VAL A 335 -10.42 7.93 -12.12
N GLN A 336 -10.41 7.77 -13.45
CA GLN A 336 -10.92 6.57 -14.11
C GLN A 336 -10.12 5.30 -13.73
N LEU A 337 -8.79 5.40 -13.65
CA LEU A 337 -7.94 4.30 -13.20
C LEU A 337 -8.26 3.89 -11.75
N GLY A 338 -8.44 4.87 -10.86
CA GLY A 338 -8.83 4.63 -9.47
C GLY A 338 -10.19 3.96 -9.35
N ALA A 339 -11.18 4.40 -10.15
CA ALA A 339 -12.51 3.80 -10.18
C ALA A 339 -12.46 2.33 -10.63
N ARG A 340 -11.71 2.03 -11.70
CA ARG A 340 -11.58 0.66 -12.25
C ARG A 340 -11.02 -0.36 -11.24
N LEU A 341 -10.22 0.08 -10.28
CA LEU A 341 -9.66 -0.79 -9.25
C LEU A 341 -10.71 -1.25 -8.22
N ILE A 342 -11.82 -0.52 -8.10
CA ILE A 342 -12.93 -0.76 -7.17
C ILE A 342 -14.14 -1.34 -7.90
N GLU A 343 -14.36 -0.92 -9.14
CA GLU A 343 -15.45 -1.42 -9.98
C GLU A 343 -15.37 -2.94 -10.11
N GLN A 344 -16.50 -3.56 -9.81
CA GLN A 344 -16.67 -4.98 -10.00
C GLN A 344 -16.75 -5.24 -11.51
N ASN A 345 -15.97 -6.19 -12.03
CA ASN A 345 -16.04 -6.59 -13.43
C ASN A 345 -17.40 -7.24 -13.71
N ALA A 346 -18.41 -6.42 -13.99
CA ALA A 346 -19.72 -6.87 -14.41
C ALA A 346 -19.60 -7.32 -15.87
N THR A 347 -19.20 -8.58 -16.08
CA THR A 347 -19.43 -9.21 -17.37
C THR A 347 -20.95 -9.25 -17.56
N ALA A 348 -21.49 -8.49 -18.52
CA ALA A 348 -22.92 -8.43 -18.78
C ALA A 348 -23.44 -9.84 -19.14
N LYS A 349 -23.98 -10.56 -18.14
CA LYS A 349 -24.62 -11.86 -18.33
C LYS A 349 -26.13 -11.69 -18.16
N THR A 350 -26.88 -12.32 -19.07
CA THR A 350 -28.34 -12.35 -19.08
C THR A 350 -28.93 -12.86 -17.77
N ALA A 351 -30.03 -12.25 -17.32
CA ALA A 351 -30.64 -12.36 -15.99
C ALA A 351 -30.86 -13.79 -15.45
N THR A 352 -30.97 -14.80 -16.30
CA THR A 352 -31.19 -16.21 -15.90
C THR A 352 -29.95 -16.88 -15.32
N GLN A 353 -28.75 -16.38 -15.62
CA GLN A 353 -27.48 -16.91 -15.09
C GLN A 353 -27.06 -16.23 -13.77
N ALA A 354 -27.66 -15.08 -13.44
CA ALA A 354 -27.30 -14.29 -12.27
C ALA A 354 -27.75 -14.92 -10.94
N SER A 355 -28.91 -15.59 -10.89
CA SER A 355 -29.45 -16.06 -9.60
C SER A 355 -28.69 -17.24 -8.96
N GLY A 356 -27.78 -17.90 -9.68
CA GLY A 356 -26.93 -18.99 -9.14
C GLY A 356 -25.47 -18.60 -8.91
N GLU A 357 -24.97 -17.56 -9.59
CA GLU A 357 -23.55 -17.15 -9.60
C GLU A 357 -23.37 -15.64 -9.35
N GLN A 358 -24.17 -15.06 -8.47
CA GLN A 358 -24.15 -13.61 -8.19
C GLN A 358 -22.95 -13.13 -7.33
N THR A 359 -21.90 -13.95 -7.15
CA THR A 359 -20.89 -13.72 -6.10
C THR A 359 -19.45 -13.52 -6.59
N SER A 360 -19.18 -13.40 -7.88
CA SER A 360 -17.77 -13.31 -8.33
C SER A 360 -17.49 -12.27 -9.43
N SER A 361 -18.13 -11.10 -9.36
CA SER A 361 -17.56 -9.90 -10.00
C SER A 361 -16.51 -9.31 -9.06
N THR A 362 -15.29 -9.85 -9.07
CA THR A 362 -14.19 -9.39 -8.22
C THR A 362 -13.50 -8.19 -8.84
N SER A 363 -13.43 -7.09 -8.08
CA SER A 363 -12.55 -5.95 -8.38
C SER A 363 -11.10 -6.31 -8.03
N VAL A 364 -10.14 -5.50 -8.47
CA VAL A 364 -8.71 -5.73 -8.13
C VAL A 364 -8.50 -5.69 -6.61
N LEU A 365 -9.17 -4.75 -5.92
CA LEU A 365 -9.18 -4.70 -4.46
C LEU A 365 -9.80 -5.98 -3.85
N GLY A 366 -10.86 -6.51 -4.46
CA GLY A 366 -11.49 -7.78 -4.07
C GLY A 366 -10.52 -8.96 -4.05
N ILE A 367 -9.73 -9.09 -5.12
CA ILE A 367 -8.72 -10.15 -5.23
C ILE A 367 -7.63 -9.98 -4.18
N CYS A 368 -7.11 -8.76 -4.02
CA CYS A 368 -6.09 -8.44 -3.01
C CYS A 368 -6.56 -8.84 -1.60
N VAL A 369 -7.77 -8.44 -1.23
CA VAL A 369 -8.37 -8.71 0.08
C VAL A 369 -8.65 -10.21 0.28
N SER A 370 -9.06 -10.92 -0.77
CA SER A 370 -9.23 -12.38 -0.74
C SER A 370 -7.90 -13.08 -0.48
N ASN A 371 -6.84 -12.68 -1.19
CA ASN A 371 -5.51 -13.25 -1.05
C ASN A 371 -4.94 -13.03 0.36
N VAL A 372 -5.16 -11.85 0.95
CA VAL A 372 -4.80 -11.57 2.34
C VAL A 372 -5.60 -12.46 3.30
N SER A 373 -6.91 -12.61 3.10
CA SER A 373 -7.77 -13.47 3.93
C SER A 373 -7.31 -14.94 3.89
N GLU A 374 -6.97 -15.45 2.71
CA GLU A 374 -6.46 -16.81 2.52
C GLU A 374 -5.09 -17.01 3.19
N ALA A 375 -4.18 -16.04 3.04
CA ALA A 375 -2.85 -16.10 3.64
C ALA A 375 -2.93 -16.10 5.18
N TYR A 376 -3.74 -15.23 5.77
CA TYR A 376 -3.96 -15.21 7.22
C TYR A 376 -4.69 -16.46 7.71
N THR A 377 -5.63 -17.01 6.94
CA THR A 377 -6.27 -18.29 7.28
C THR A 377 -5.25 -19.43 7.34
N LEU A 378 -4.32 -19.49 6.38
CA LEU A 378 -3.21 -20.45 6.39
C LEU A 378 -2.28 -20.23 7.59
N ALA A 379 -1.92 -18.97 7.87
CA ALA A 379 -1.09 -18.62 9.02
C ALA A 379 -1.73 -19.02 10.35
N LEU A 380 -3.04 -18.81 10.53
CA LEU A 380 -3.76 -19.27 11.71
C LEU A 380 -3.74 -20.79 11.84
N GLY A 381 -3.80 -21.53 10.73
CA GLY A 381 -3.60 -22.97 10.71
C GLY A 381 -2.21 -23.38 11.23
N TRP A 382 -1.16 -22.66 10.84
CA TRP A 382 0.18 -22.88 11.36
C TRP A 382 0.30 -22.53 12.85
N CYS A 383 -0.30 -21.42 13.30
CA CYS A 383 -0.36 -21.07 14.72
C CYS A 383 -1.07 -22.16 15.54
N ALA A 384 -2.20 -22.68 15.04
CA ALA A 384 -2.93 -23.78 15.68
C ALA A 384 -2.06 -25.04 15.80
N LYS A 385 -1.32 -25.39 14.73
CA LYS A 385 -0.40 -26.53 14.70
C LYS A 385 0.76 -26.36 15.69
N TYR A 386 1.34 -25.17 15.83
CA TYR A 386 2.34 -24.89 16.88
C TYR A 386 1.79 -25.13 18.29
N LEU A 387 0.54 -24.76 18.55
CA LEU A 387 -0.11 -24.94 19.86
C LEU A 387 -0.69 -26.34 20.08
N GLY A 388 -0.53 -27.26 19.11
CA GLY A 388 -1.04 -28.63 19.19
C GLY A 388 -2.58 -28.74 19.11
N ILE A 389 -3.24 -27.75 18.51
CA ILE A 389 -4.69 -27.70 18.33
C ILE A 389 -5.03 -28.45 17.04
N ASN A 390 -5.80 -29.54 17.15
CA ASN A 390 -6.14 -30.42 16.03
C ASN A 390 -7.63 -30.36 15.68
N GLY A 391 -7.96 -30.23 14.39
CA GLY A 391 -9.32 -30.41 13.87
C GLY A 391 -10.27 -29.21 14.02
N GLU A 392 -9.83 -28.11 14.63
CA GLU A 392 -10.60 -26.87 14.68
C GLU A 392 -10.40 -26.03 13.42
N LYS A 393 -11.50 -25.46 12.90
CA LYS A 393 -11.44 -24.58 11.72
C LYS A 393 -11.01 -23.18 12.15
N THR A 394 -9.87 -22.74 11.64
CA THR A 394 -9.45 -21.34 11.71
C THR A 394 -9.80 -20.63 10.40
N SER A 395 -10.23 -19.38 10.49
CA SER A 395 -10.44 -18.52 9.32
C SER A 395 -10.29 -17.05 9.70
N TYR A 396 -9.66 -16.28 8.82
CA TYR A 396 -9.63 -14.84 8.89
C TYR A 396 -10.19 -14.29 7.58
N THR A 397 -11.31 -13.56 7.64
CA THR A 397 -12.00 -13.08 6.44
C THR A 397 -12.19 -11.57 6.49
N ILE A 398 -11.58 -10.88 5.55
CA ILE A 398 -11.79 -9.45 5.34
C ILE A 398 -12.98 -9.28 4.38
N ASN A 399 -13.81 -8.26 4.64
CA ASN A 399 -15.02 -8.03 3.88
C ASN A 399 -14.72 -7.54 2.44
N GLN A 400 -15.44 -8.10 1.45
CA GLN A 400 -15.29 -7.73 0.02
C GLN A 400 -16.42 -6.81 -0.50
N GLU A 401 -17.36 -6.42 0.36
CA GLU A 401 -18.41 -5.44 0.06
C GLU A 401 -17.88 -4.01 0.31
N PHE A 402 -17.13 -3.51 -0.67
CA PHE A 402 -16.45 -2.20 -0.57
C PHE A 402 -17.40 -0.98 -0.63
N ILE A 403 -18.60 -1.15 -1.20
CA ILE A 403 -19.58 -0.09 -1.39
C ILE A 403 -20.75 -0.34 -0.43
N ALA A 404 -21.18 0.71 0.29
CA ALA A 404 -22.44 0.63 1.05
C ALA A 404 -23.56 0.30 0.08
N LYS A 405 -24.24 -0.82 0.30
CA LYS A 405 -25.61 -0.92 -0.18
C LYS A 405 -26.40 0.06 0.68
N VAL A 406 -26.68 1.25 0.14
CA VAL A 406 -27.67 2.12 0.77
C VAL A 406 -28.96 1.31 0.74
N ALA A 407 -29.37 0.79 1.89
CA ALA A 407 -30.66 0.13 2.02
C ALA A 407 -31.73 1.18 1.70
N GLU A 408 -32.28 1.13 0.50
CA GLU A 408 -33.39 1.98 0.13
C GLU A 408 -34.57 1.62 1.07
N SER A 409 -35.24 2.63 1.65
CA SER A 409 -36.25 2.43 2.70
C SER A 409 -37.38 1.45 2.30
N GLY A 410 -37.62 1.28 1.00
CA GLY A 410 -38.53 0.28 0.44
C GLY A 410 -38.07 -1.17 0.62
N MET A 411 -36.76 -1.46 0.52
CA MET A 411 -36.22 -2.83 0.69
C MET A 411 -36.33 -3.31 2.13
N VAL A 412 -36.05 -2.44 3.11
CA VAL A 412 -36.17 -2.76 4.54
C VAL A 412 -37.63 -3.06 4.89
N THR A 413 -38.56 -2.24 4.40
CA THR A 413 -40.00 -2.47 4.55
C THR A 413 -40.43 -3.81 3.95
N ALA A 414 -39.89 -4.20 2.79
CA ALA A 414 -40.20 -5.48 2.15
C ALA A 414 -39.68 -6.69 2.94
N ILE A 415 -38.46 -6.60 3.51
CA ILE A 415 -37.87 -7.66 4.34
C ILE A 415 -38.67 -7.82 5.65
N VAL A 416 -39.00 -6.70 6.30
CA VAL A 416 -39.82 -6.71 7.53
C VAL A 416 -41.23 -7.26 7.25
N HIS A 417 -41.84 -6.90 6.13
CA HIS A 417 -43.15 -7.43 5.74
C HIS A 417 -43.09 -8.93 5.41
N ALA A 418 -42.05 -9.38 4.72
CA ALA A 418 -41.83 -10.80 4.43
C ALA A 418 -41.65 -11.62 5.73
N TRP A 419 -40.95 -11.07 6.73
CA TRP A 419 -40.86 -11.65 8.06
C TRP A 419 -42.21 -11.67 8.80
N GLN A 420 -42.92 -10.54 8.84
CA GLN A 420 -44.25 -10.44 9.48
C GLN A 420 -45.30 -11.37 8.84
N SER A 421 -45.16 -11.63 7.54
CA SER A 421 -46.02 -12.57 6.81
C SER A 421 -45.67 -14.05 7.03
N GLY A 422 -44.61 -14.35 7.79
CA GLY A 422 -44.12 -15.70 8.06
C GLY A 422 -43.33 -16.34 6.92
N ALA A 423 -42.97 -15.57 5.88
CA ALA A 423 -42.21 -16.06 4.73
C ALA A 423 -40.69 -16.14 5.00
N LEU A 424 -40.20 -15.48 6.05
CA LEU A 424 -38.80 -15.51 6.48
C LEU A 424 -38.68 -15.99 7.94
N ARG A 425 -37.67 -16.81 8.21
CA ARG A 425 -37.28 -17.19 9.58
C ARG A 425 -36.53 -16.02 10.24
N ASP A 426 -36.62 -15.90 11.56
CA ASP A 426 -35.98 -14.81 12.32
C ASP A 426 -34.47 -14.71 12.07
N SER A 427 -33.78 -15.85 11.98
CA SER A 427 -32.34 -15.90 11.70
C SER A 427 -32.00 -15.47 10.27
N ASP A 428 -32.88 -15.75 9.29
CA ASP A 428 -32.69 -15.33 7.90
C ASP A 428 -33.00 -13.82 7.73
N MET A 429 -33.96 -13.29 8.49
CA MET A 429 -34.22 -11.86 8.56
C MET A 429 -33.00 -11.11 9.10
N ILE A 430 -32.43 -11.56 10.22
CA ILE A 430 -31.25 -10.92 10.82
C ILE A 430 -30.06 -11.00 9.87
N ARG A 431 -29.81 -12.14 9.24
CA ARG A 431 -28.76 -12.25 8.20
C ARG A 431 -29.03 -11.33 7.00
N ALA A 432 -30.29 -11.13 6.60
CA ALA A 432 -30.64 -10.19 5.53
C ALA A 432 -30.41 -8.73 5.95
N LEU A 433 -30.71 -8.38 7.20
CA LEU A 433 -30.46 -7.05 7.76
C LEU A 433 -28.95 -6.79 8.02
N GLN A 434 -28.18 -7.81 8.41
CA GLN A 434 -26.72 -7.78 8.50
C GLN A 434 -26.09 -7.55 7.11
N LYS A 435 -26.65 -8.16 6.06
CA LYS A 435 -26.25 -7.92 4.66
C LYS A 435 -26.61 -6.52 4.15
N LEU A 436 -27.49 -5.80 4.84
CA LEU A 436 -27.91 -4.43 4.50
C LEU A 436 -27.27 -3.38 5.43
N ASP A 437 -26.30 -3.76 6.26
CA ASP A 437 -25.61 -2.89 7.22
C ASP A 437 -26.53 -2.26 8.28
N LEU A 438 -27.66 -2.91 8.58
CA LEU A 438 -28.59 -2.48 9.63
C LEU A 438 -28.34 -3.17 10.98
N ILE A 439 -27.64 -4.31 10.97
CA ILE A 439 -27.23 -5.10 12.13
C ILE A 439 -25.75 -5.43 11.94
N ASP A 440 -24.96 -5.45 13.02
CA ASP A 440 -23.54 -5.81 12.96
C ASP A 440 -23.38 -7.25 12.43
N PRO A 441 -22.61 -7.48 11.34
CA PRO A 441 -22.33 -8.82 10.83
C PRO A 441 -21.54 -9.72 11.78
N ALA A 442 -20.82 -9.13 12.75
CA ALA A 442 -20.04 -9.87 13.74
C ALA A 442 -20.92 -10.50 14.84
N ASP A 443 -22.11 -9.94 15.07
CA ASP A 443 -23.04 -10.45 16.07
C ASP A 443 -23.62 -11.81 15.65
N SER A 444 -23.69 -12.75 16.60
CA SER A 444 -24.37 -14.02 16.38
C SER A 444 -25.87 -13.77 16.15
N PRO A 445 -26.47 -14.28 15.06
CA PRO A 445 -27.90 -14.12 14.82
C PRO A 445 -28.76 -14.61 15.98
N ASP A 446 -28.33 -15.66 16.69
CA ASP A 446 -29.07 -16.22 17.83
C ASP A 446 -28.99 -15.30 19.06
N GLU A 447 -27.86 -14.60 19.28
CA GLU A 447 -27.71 -13.62 20.36
C GLU A 447 -28.55 -12.36 20.08
N VAL A 448 -28.63 -11.93 18.82
CA VAL A 448 -29.49 -10.80 18.40
C VAL A 448 -30.97 -11.15 18.57
N ILE A 449 -31.39 -12.38 18.24
CA ILE A 449 -32.76 -12.86 18.47
C ILE A 449 -33.08 -12.86 19.96
N ASP A 450 -32.18 -13.40 20.78
CA ASP A 450 -32.38 -13.48 22.23
C ASP A 450 -32.44 -12.08 22.85
N ALA A 451 -31.60 -11.14 22.42
CA ALA A 451 -31.64 -9.75 22.87
C ALA A 451 -32.95 -9.05 22.47
N LEU A 452 -33.50 -9.34 21.29
CA LEU A 452 -34.79 -8.79 20.83
C LEU A 452 -35.99 -9.41 21.56
N ARG A 453 -35.94 -10.69 21.90
CA ARG A 453 -37.03 -11.41 22.57
C ARG A 453 -37.03 -11.25 24.08
N ASN A 454 -35.85 -11.07 24.69
CA ASN A 454 -35.68 -10.92 26.13
C ASN A 454 -35.43 -9.47 26.56
N GLN A 455 -36.04 -8.49 25.87
CA GLN A 455 -36.07 -7.12 26.39
C GLN A 455 -36.81 -7.09 27.73
N ALA A 456 -36.15 -6.58 28.78
CA ALA A 456 -36.79 -6.39 30.09
C ALA A 456 -38.02 -5.47 29.93
N PRO A 457 -39.16 -5.79 30.57
CA PRO A 457 -40.38 -5.02 30.40
C PRO A 457 -40.16 -3.56 30.85
N THR A 458 -40.32 -2.62 29.94
CA THR A 458 -40.47 -1.20 30.28
C THR A 458 -41.78 -1.02 31.04
N LEU A 459 -41.69 -0.87 32.36
CA LEU A 459 -42.78 -0.38 33.20
C LEU A 459 -43.06 1.09 32.87
N THR A 460 -43.85 1.35 31.83
CA THR A 460 -44.57 2.62 31.71
C THR A 460 -45.94 2.45 32.37
N GLY A 461 -45.95 2.67 33.68
CA GLY A 461 -47.15 2.82 34.52
C GLY A 461 -46.88 3.88 35.57
N GLY A 462 -47.36 5.10 35.32
CA GLY A 462 -47.25 6.28 36.17
C GLY A 462 -47.94 7.46 35.50
#